data_AF-A0A354EM70-F1
#
_entry.id   AF-A0A354EM70-F1
#
_cell.length_a   1.000
_cell.length_b   1.000
_cell.length_c   1.000
_cell.angle_alpha   90.00
_cell.angle_beta   90.00
_cell.angle_gamma   90.00
#
_symmetry.space_group_name_H-M   'P 1'
#
loop_
_entity.id
_entity.type
_entity.pdbx_description
1 polymer ?
#
loop_
_entity_poly.entity_id
_entity_poly.type
_entity_poly.pdbx_seq_one_letter_code
_entity_poly.pdbx_strand_id
1 'polypeptide(L)'
;MAISNEMCPLSVASIQVQLQWTLGGLSELISVPKKQLKKAFKIVSTPKLEATIMKRGGLVRKTFLYGFASYIIKNKNKERKILEPHPEVQKVYKKIKEWLEKVDPPHERTFGFVKDRNCKKATETLSALFRGGHHVAFDIADAFPNITEEMIKEALLRLEIEVDMAEVLAWFVTYNYQGKRRLPQGSSSSPSILNLVYKPMCKEIDRFCQANGIEWSVYVDDFNFAAPSISSELKDALLSIPSQFGFSIKPKKNKDNLGKTIPHLLGLTVADGKLHFSRTQKKKFRGIFYLAVKYQEYPPEVVHGIMRYVHHIYGPKENWPGWLIKMGGTQS
;
A
#
# COMPACT_ATOMS: atom_id res chain seq x y z
N MET A 1 38.56 13.79 -13.39
CA MET A 1 37.56 14.22 -12.40
C MET A 1 36.87 12.97 -11.87
N ALA A 2 37.14 12.64 -10.61
CA ALA A 2 36.62 11.46 -9.93
C ALA A 2 35.10 11.56 -9.76
N ILE A 3 34.38 10.55 -10.22
CA ILE A 3 33.02 10.28 -9.76
C ILE A 3 33.17 9.33 -8.58
N SER A 4 32.75 9.84 -7.43
CA SER A 4 32.77 9.25 -6.10
C SER A 4 32.27 7.80 -6.05
N ASN A 5 32.94 7.01 -5.21
CA ASN A 5 32.52 5.70 -4.69
C ASN A 5 30.99 5.60 -4.50
N GLU A 6 30.31 4.96 -5.44
CA GLU A 6 29.01 4.36 -5.16
C GLU A 6 29.26 3.16 -4.24
N MET A 7 28.71 3.20 -3.02
CA MET A 7 28.65 2.04 -2.14
C MET A 7 28.09 0.85 -2.92
N CYS A 8 28.93 -0.16 -3.14
CA CYS A 8 28.55 -1.40 -3.78
C CYS A 8 27.42 -2.04 -2.93
N PRO A 9 26.26 -2.41 -3.50
CA PRO A 9 25.24 -3.13 -2.75
C PRO A 9 25.88 -4.41 -2.18
N LEU A 10 25.77 -4.59 -0.87
CA LEU A 10 26.45 -5.68 -0.16
C LEU A 10 26.14 -7.01 -0.85
N SER A 11 27.20 -7.73 -1.21
CA SER A 11 27.07 -9.07 -1.79
C SER A 11 26.36 -9.99 -0.78
N VAL A 12 25.71 -11.06 -1.27
CA VAL A 12 25.09 -12.06 -0.38
C VAL A 12 26.11 -12.59 0.65
N ALA A 13 27.37 -12.72 0.27
CA ALA A 13 28.46 -13.15 1.15
C ALA A 13 28.74 -12.12 2.27
N SER A 14 28.78 -10.82 1.93
CA SER A 14 29.01 -9.75 2.90
C SER A 14 27.90 -9.70 3.95
N ILE A 15 26.64 -9.79 3.51
CA ILE A 15 25.48 -9.84 4.42
C ILE A 15 25.51 -11.09 5.29
N GLN A 16 25.95 -12.23 4.77
CA GLN A 16 26.04 -13.47 5.57
C GLN A 16 27.03 -13.35 6.73
N VAL A 17 28.16 -12.64 6.53
CA VAL A 17 29.13 -12.37 7.61
C VAL A 17 28.51 -11.45 8.65
N GLN A 18 27.96 -10.30 8.23
CA GLN A 18 27.33 -9.32 9.12
C GLN A 18 26.15 -9.92 9.91
N LEU A 19 25.38 -10.82 9.27
CA LEU A 19 24.27 -11.52 9.91
C LEU A 19 24.71 -12.35 11.12
N GLN A 20 25.93 -12.91 11.13
CA GLN A 20 26.39 -13.71 12.27
C GLN A 20 26.42 -12.90 13.57
N TRP A 21 26.72 -11.60 13.46
CA TRP A 21 26.86 -10.69 14.58
C TRP A 21 25.56 -9.95 14.92
N THR A 22 24.72 -9.66 13.92
CA THR A 22 23.47 -8.88 14.09
C THR A 22 22.24 -9.72 14.45
N LEU A 23 22.27 -11.04 14.25
CA LEU A 23 21.10 -11.90 14.45
C LEU A 23 20.62 -11.93 15.91
N GLY A 24 21.49 -11.62 16.86
CA GLY A 24 21.13 -11.37 18.26
C GLY A 24 20.21 -10.16 18.41
N GLY A 25 20.72 -8.98 18.05
CA GLY A 25 19.97 -7.72 18.14
C GLY A 25 18.68 -7.74 17.33
N LEU A 26 18.69 -8.30 16.11
CA LEU A 26 17.48 -8.43 15.31
C LEU A 26 16.44 -9.34 15.97
N SER A 27 16.87 -10.43 16.61
CA SER A 27 15.96 -11.35 17.31
C SER A 27 15.20 -10.64 18.42
N GLU A 28 15.88 -9.80 19.17
CA GLU A 28 15.31 -9.00 20.25
C GLU A 28 14.43 -7.87 19.69
N LEU A 29 14.95 -7.12 18.72
CA LEU A 29 14.29 -5.95 18.11
C LEU A 29 12.88 -6.29 17.57
N ILE A 30 12.76 -7.35 16.77
CA ILE A 30 11.49 -7.75 16.15
C ILE A 30 10.80 -8.91 16.88
N SER A 31 11.32 -9.34 18.03
CA SER A 31 10.77 -10.42 18.86
C SER A 31 10.56 -11.73 18.07
N VAL A 32 11.59 -12.13 17.29
CA VAL A 32 11.58 -13.36 16.48
C VAL A 32 12.72 -14.28 16.93
N PRO A 33 12.49 -15.57 17.19
CA PRO A 33 13.57 -16.48 17.58
C PRO A 33 14.72 -16.52 16.57
N LYS A 34 15.97 -16.47 17.05
CA LYS A 34 17.21 -16.59 16.25
C LYS A 34 17.16 -17.71 15.20
N LYS A 35 16.65 -18.89 15.57
CA LYS A 35 16.49 -20.04 14.68
C LYS A 35 15.57 -19.76 13.49
N GLN A 36 14.47 -19.03 13.73
CA GLN A 36 13.51 -18.65 12.70
C GLN A 36 14.11 -17.60 11.76
N LEU A 37 14.84 -16.59 12.29
CA LEU A 37 15.56 -15.62 11.47
C LEU A 37 16.59 -16.33 10.59
N LYS A 38 17.46 -17.17 11.17
CA LYS A 38 18.48 -17.90 10.42
C LYS A 38 17.88 -18.71 9.27
N LYS A 39 16.73 -19.35 9.49
CA LYS A 39 15.99 -20.07 8.46
C LYS A 39 15.47 -19.14 7.35
N ALA A 40 14.87 -18.02 7.70
CA ALA A 40 14.37 -17.05 6.72
C ALA A 40 15.50 -16.43 5.88
N PHE A 41 16.61 -16.05 6.51
CA PHE A 41 17.81 -15.55 5.83
C PHE A 41 18.41 -16.58 4.88
N LYS A 42 18.49 -17.85 5.28
CA LYS A 42 18.91 -18.94 4.38
C LYS A 42 18.01 -19.03 3.15
N ILE A 43 16.70 -18.90 3.31
CA ILE A 43 15.75 -18.97 2.19
C ILE A 43 15.95 -17.82 1.21
N VAL A 44 16.08 -16.57 1.69
CA VAL A 44 16.22 -15.40 0.79
C VAL A 44 17.61 -15.29 0.17
N SER A 45 18.63 -15.91 0.76
CA SER A 45 19.99 -16.00 0.18
C SER A 45 20.16 -17.19 -0.77
N THR A 46 19.23 -18.16 -0.76
CA THR A 46 19.29 -19.31 -1.68
C THR A 46 18.74 -18.88 -3.05
N PRO A 47 19.53 -19.01 -4.13
CA PRO A 47 19.12 -18.54 -5.45
C PRO A 47 17.80 -19.16 -5.93
N LYS A 48 17.64 -20.48 -5.78
CA LYS A 48 16.46 -21.21 -6.21
C LYS A 48 16.07 -22.25 -5.16
N LEU A 49 14.81 -22.24 -4.75
CA LEU A 49 14.23 -23.19 -3.81
C LEU A 49 12.89 -23.69 -4.34
N GLU A 50 12.64 -25.00 -4.29
CA GLU A 50 11.34 -25.58 -4.59
C GLU A 50 10.67 -26.06 -3.30
N ALA A 51 9.39 -25.74 -3.14
CA ALA A 51 8.64 -26.10 -1.95
C ALA A 51 7.19 -26.45 -2.28
N THR A 52 6.65 -27.43 -1.57
CA THR A 52 5.22 -27.78 -1.60
C THR A 52 4.52 -27.01 -0.49
N ILE A 53 3.50 -26.24 -0.85
CA ILE A 53 2.74 -25.38 0.07
C ILE A 53 1.26 -25.75 0.06
N MET A 54 0.62 -25.65 1.22
CA MET A 54 -0.84 -25.77 1.33
C MET A 54 -1.51 -24.48 0.85
N LYS A 55 -2.42 -24.57 -0.13
CA LYS A 55 -3.35 -23.50 -0.50
C LYS A 55 -4.79 -24.00 -0.39
N ARG A 56 -5.76 -23.07 -0.41
CA ARG A 56 -7.18 -23.45 -0.55
C ARG A 56 -7.34 -24.27 -1.84
N GLY A 57 -7.74 -25.53 -1.71
CA GLY A 57 -7.84 -26.48 -2.82
C GLY A 57 -6.72 -27.52 -2.93
N GLY A 58 -5.73 -27.53 -2.02
CA GLY A 58 -4.75 -28.61 -1.91
C GLY A 58 -3.29 -28.17 -1.87
N LEU A 59 -2.39 -29.15 -2.03
CA LEU A 59 -0.95 -28.96 -2.10
C LEU A 59 -0.55 -28.39 -3.47
N VAL A 60 0.26 -27.34 -3.46
CA VAL A 60 0.78 -26.69 -4.67
C VAL A 60 2.31 -26.66 -4.60
N ARG A 61 2.99 -27.18 -5.62
CA ARG A 61 4.45 -27.01 -5.77
C ARG A 61 4.76 -25.62 -6.31
N LYS A 62 5.71 -24.94 -5.69
CA LYS A 62 6.17 -23.62 -6.11
C LYS A 62 7.69 -23.54 -6.14
N THR A 63 8.18 -22.81 -7.13
CA THR A 63 9.57 -22.40 -7.23
C THR A 63 9.70 -20.97 -6.72
N PHE A 64 10.68 -20.75 -5.85
CA PHE A 64 11.04 -19.45 -5.29
C PHE A 64 12.44 -19.09 -5.79
N LEU A 65 12.57 -17.88 -6.32
CA LEU A 65 13.86 -17.27 -6.65
C LEU A 65 14.20 -16.27 -5.53
N TYR A 66 15.33 -16.47 -4.83
CA TYR A 66 15.72 -15.67 -3.66
C TYR A 66 14.59 -15.49 -2.63
N GLY A 67 13.84 -16.56 -2.37
CA GLY A 67 12.73 -16.56 -1.40
C GLY A 67 11.40 -15.96 -1.88
N PHE A 68 11.27 -15.57 -3.17
CA PHE A 68 10.03 -15.07 -3.74
C PHE A 68 9.54 -15.90 -4.92
N ALA A 69 8.24 -16.19 -4.96
CA ALA A 69 7.56 -16.68 -6.15
C ALA A 69 6.84 -15.52 -6.83
N SER A 70 6.94 -15.39 -8.15
CA SER A 70 6.29 -14.30 -8.89
C SER A 70 5.10 -14.77 -9.71
N TYR A 71 4.04 -13.96 -9.77
CA TYR A 71 2.93 -14.15 -10.70
C TYR A 71 2.37 -12.80 -11.16
N ILE A 72 1.66 -12.79 -12.29
CA ILE A 72 1.08 -11.57 -12.86
C ILE A 72 -0.41 -11.55 -12.56
N ILE A 73 -0.90 -10.45 -11.99
CA ILE A 73 -2.31 -10.12 -11.95
C ILE A 73 -2.59 -9.17 -13.12
N LYS A 74 -3.46 -9.57 -14.04
CA LYS A 74 -3.93 -8.72 -15.13
C LYS A 74 -5.21 -8.02 -14.73
N ASN A 75 -5.21 -6.69 -14.81
CA ASN A 75 -6.43 -5.88 -14.88
C ASN A 75 -6.52 -5.29 -16.29
N LYS A 76 -7.73 -4.95 -16.75
CA LYS A 76 -8.04 -4.54 -18.14
C LYS A 76 -6.97 -3.67 -18.84
N ASN A 77 -6.29 -2.78 -18.11
CA ASN A 77 -5.27 -1.87 -18.67
C ASN A 77 -3.90 -1.92 -17.95
N LYS A 78 -3.68 -2.84 -17.01
CA LYS A 78 -2.42 -2.91 -16.22
C LYS A 78 -2.09 -4.35 -15.85
N GLU A 79 -0.86 -4.74 -16.12
CA GLU A 79 -0.25 -5.94 -15.54
C GLU A 79 0.49 -5.57 -14.27
N ARG A 80 0.28 -6.34 -13.20
CA ARG A 80 0.99 -6.15 -11.94
C ARG A 80 1.72 -7.44 -11.57
N LYS A 81 3.05 -7.37 -11.48
CA LYS A 81 3.87 -8.45 -10.97
C LYS A 81 3.77 -8.48 -9.45
N ILE A 82 3.23 -9.56 -8.91
CA ILE A 82 3.20 -9.83 -7.48
C ILE A 82 4.36 -10.76 -7.12
N LEU A 83 5.00 -10.47 -5.99
CA LEU A 83 6.09 -11.23 -5.40
C LEU A 83 5.59 -11.80 -4.07
N GLU A 84 5.20 -13.07 -4.10
CA GLU A 84 4.75 -13.81 -2.92
C GLU A 84 5.96 -14.39 -2.20
N PRO A 85 6.27 -13.93 -0.97
CA PRO A 85 7.37 -14.47 -0.20
C PRO A 85 7.12 -15.93 0.17
N HIS A 86 8.19 -16.68 0.37
CA HIS A 86 8.12 -18.00 0.96
C HIS A 86 7.41 -17.93 2.33
N PRO A 87 6.53 -18.89 2.70
CA PRO A 87 5.74 -18.82 3.94
C PRO A 87 6.56 -18.58 5.21
N GLU A 88 7.75 -19.17 5.32
CA GLU A 88 8.65 -18.95 6.46
C GLU A 88 9.21 -17.52 6.52
N VAL A 89 9.49 -16.91 5.37
CA VAL A 89 9.93 -15.52 5.27
C VAL A 89 8.77 -14.59 5.59
N GLN A 90 7.57 -14.91 5.09
CA GLN A 90 6.33 -14.19 5.38
C GLN A 90 6.04 -14.09 6.89
N LYS A 91 6.35 -15.14 7.67
CA LYS A 91 6.21 -15.11 9.14
C LYS A 91 7.09 -14.03 9.78
N VAL A 92 8.32 -13.86 9.30
CA VAL A 92 9.23 -12.81 9.77
C VAL A 92 8.74 -11.43 9.31
N TYR A 93 8.28 -11.29 8.06
CA TYR A 93 7.68 -10.03 7.59
C TYR A 93 6.45 -9.60 8.39
N LYS A 94 5.65 -10.52 8.92
CA LYS A 94 4.54 -10.17 9.82
C LYS A 94 5.06 -9.59 11.15
N LYS A 95 6.15 -10.12 11.68
CA LYS A 95 6.76 -9.63 12.91
C LYS A 95 7.41 -8.26 12.74
N ILE A 96 8.09 -8.05 11.62
CA ILE A 96 8.60 -6.72 11.23
C ILE A 96 7.44 -5.71 11.11
N LYS A 97 6.33 -6.10 10.47
CA LYS A 97 5.12 -5.27 10.38
C LYS A 97 4.60 -4.89 11.77
N GLU A 98 4.40 -5.87 12.64
CA GLU A 98 3.91 -5.67 14.02
C GLU A 98 4.84 -4.78 14.84
N TRP A 99 6.15 -4.93 14.67
CA TRP A 99 7.15 -4.09 15.32
C TRP A 99 7.09 -2.65 14.80
N LEU A 100 7.15 -2.45 13.47
CA LEU A 100 7.07 -1.11 12.86
C LEU A 100 5.80 -0.36 13.24
N GLU A 101 4.64 -1.03 13.22
CA GLU A 101 3.37 -0.42 13.60
C GLU A 101 3.32 0.06 15.06
N LYS A 102 4.18 -0.48 15.93
CA LYS A 102 4.31 -0.05 17.32
C LYS A 102 5.32 1.09 17.48
N VAL A 103 6.47 1.01 16.83
CA VAL A 103 7.58 1.96 17.04
C VAL A 103 7.46 3.23 16.19
N ASP A 104 6.93 3.12 14.97
CA ASP A 104 6.64 4.28 14.10
C ASP A 104 5.25 4.11 13.47
N PRO A 105 4.19 4.48 14.20
CA PRO A 105 2.85 4.48 13.64
C PRO A 105 2.79 5.35 12.36
N PRO A 106 2.04 4.96 11.31
CA PRO A 106 1.92 5.78 10.10
C PRO A 106 1.41 7.19 10.37
N HIS A 107 1.70 8.15 9.48
CA HIS A 107 1.15 9.52 9.56
C HIS A 107 -0.39 9.47 9.69
N GLU A 108 -0.99 10.40 10.43
CA GLU A 108 -2.44 10.39 10.73
C GLU A 108 -3.30 10.42 9.48
N ARG A 109 -2.83 11.14 8.45
CA ARG A 109 -3.46 11.23 7.12
C ARG A 109 -3.20 10.03 6.19
N THR A 110 -2.53 8.98 6.67
CA THR A 110 -2.29 7.73 5.90
C THR A 110 -3.37 6.69 6.20
N PHE A 111 -4.11 6.27 5.18
CA PHE A 111 -5.24 5.34 5.32
C PHE A 111 -5.00 3.96 4.67
N GLY A 112 -4.00 3.84 3.81
CA GLY A 112 -3.67 2.59 3.12
C GLY A 112 -2.96 1.59 4.04
N PHE A 113 -3.50 0.37 4.14
CA PHE A 113 -2.93 -0.72 4.94
C PHE A 113 -2.70 -0.42 6.43
N VAL A 114 -3.41 0.56 6.98
CA VAL A 114 -3.36 0.89 8.40
C VAL A 114 -4.59 0.31 9.08
N LYS A 115 -4.41 -0.31 10.25
CA LYS A 115 -5.52 -0.86 11.04
C LYS A 115 -6.59 0.23 11.29
N ASP A 116 -7.85 -0.14 11.12
CA ASP A 116 -9.03 0.73 11.32
C ASP A 116 -9.08 1.98 10.43
N ARG A 117 -8.22 2.07 9.41
CA ARG A 117 -8.27 3.08 8.36
C ARG A 117 -8.58 2.40 7.02
N ASN A 118 -9.34 3.08 6.18
CA ASN A 118 -9.84 2.50 4.93
C ASN A 118 -10.15 3.60 3.90
N CYS A 119 -10.51 3.18 2.69
CA CYS A 119 -10.83 4.10 1.60
C CYS A 119 -12.02 5.03 1.92
N LYS A 120 -12.98 4.56 2.71
CA LYS A 120 -14.14 5.35 3.15
C LYS A 120 -13.66 6.52 4.01
N LYS A 121 -12.92 6.25 5.09
CA LYS A 121 -12.39 7.29 6.00
C LYS A 121 -11.46 8.28 5.29
N ALA A 122 -10.61 7.80 4.38
CA ALA A 122 -9.77 8.67 3.55
C ALA A 122 -10.61 9.64 2.71
N THR A 123 -11.70 9.14 2.13
CA THR A 123 -12.62 9.94 1.31
C THR A 123 -13.48 10.89 2.14
N GLU A 124 -13.96 10.44 3.30
CA GLU A 124 -14.73 11.26 4.25
C GLU A 124 -13.95 12.49 4.70
N THR A 125 -12.64 12.32 4.95
CA THR A 125 -11.71 13.40 5.34
C THR A 125 -11.78 14.62 4.40
N LEU A 126 -12.02 14.40 3.10
CA LEU A 126 -12.06 15.46 2.09
C LEU A 126 -13.49 15.84 1.65
N SER A 127 -14.47 15.06 2.08
CA SER A 127 -15.82 15.07 1.49
C SER A 127 -16.55 16.41 1.61
N ALA A 128 -16.36 17.13 2.71
CA ALA A 128 -16.99 18.43 2.95
C ALA A 128 -16.47 19.52 2.00
N LEU A 129 -15.21 19.44 1.58
CA LEU A 129 -14.52 20.46 0.76
C LEU A 129 -14.69 20.23 -0.74
N PHE A 130 -15.20 19.07 -1.13
CA PHE A 130 -15.45 18.74 -2.53
C PHE A 130 -16.61 19.53 -3.16
N ARG A 131 -17.54 20.06 -2.36
CA ARG A 131 -18.63 20.88 -2.87
C ARG A 131 -18.15 22.31 -3.09
N GLY A 132 -17.93 22.69 -4.34
CA GLY A 132 -17.52 24.05 -4.72
C GLY A 132 -16.05 24.38 -4.46
N GLY A 133 -15.26 23.42 -3.94
CA GLY A 133 -13.82 23.57 -3.73
C GLY A 133 -12.97 23.00 -4.87
N HIS A 134 -11.66 23.17 -4.74
CA HIS A 134 -10.64 22.58 -5.60
C HIS A 134 -10.24 21.19 -5.07
N HIS A 135 -10.04 20.25 -5.99
CA HIS A 135 -9.45 18.95 -5.71
C HIS A 135 -8.14 18.84 -6.49
N VAL A 136 -7.06 18.48 -5.81
CA VAL A 136 -5.78 18.14 -6.45
C VAL A 136 -5.41 16.73 -6.02
N ALA A 137 -4.81 15.96 -6.93
CA ALA A 137 -4.34 14.62 -6.60
C ALA A 137 -3.19 14.18 -7.49
N PHE A 138 -2.35 13.31 -6.95
CA PHE A 138 -1.30 12.64 -7.69
C PHE A 138 -1.13 11.20 -7.20
N ASP A 139 -0.65 10.33 -8.08
CA ASP A 139 -0.13 9.03 -7.68
C ASP A 139 1.41 9.09 -7.61
N ILE A 140 2.03 8.44 -6.64
CA ILE A 140 3.45 8.12 -6.73
C ILE A 140 3.65 7.00 -7.74
N ALA A 141 4.53 7.23 -8.72
CA ALA A 141 4.82 6.23 -9.73
C ALA A 141 5.45 4.99 -9.09
N ASP A 142 4.86 3.81 -9.34
CA ASP A 142 5.45 2.50 -9.03
C ASP A 142 6.00 2.43 -7.60
N ALA A 143 5.15 2.79 -6.62
CA ALA A 143 5.53 3.02 -5.23
C ALA A 143 6.46 1.94 -4.65
N PHE A 144 6.05 0.67 -4.64
CA PHE A 144 6.87 -0.40 -4.06
C PHE A 144 8.20 -0.60 -4.81
N PRO A 145 8.23 -0.81 -6.15
CA PRO A 145 9.51 -0.93 -6.87
C PRO A 145 10.44 0.29 -6.78
N ASN A 146 9.93 1.47 -6.43
CA ASN A 146 10.74 2.68 -6.29
C ASN A 146 11.25 2.92 -4.86
N ILE A 147 10.77 2.18 -3.86
CA ILE A 147 11.42 2.15 -2.54
C ILE A 147 12.71 1.33 -2.65
N THR A 148 13.84 2.00 -2.42
CA THR A 148 15.17 1.41 -2.48
C THR A 148 15.60 0.86 -1.13
N GLU A 149 16.58 -0.05 -1.12
CA GLU A 149 17.26 -0.50 0.10
C GLU A 149 17.82 0.68 0.92
N GLU A 150 18.47 1.64 0.25
CA GLU A 150 19.04 2.83 0.90
C GLU A 150 17.98 3.68 1.60
N MET A 151 16.83 3.91 0.94
CA MET A 151 15.73 4.66 1.55
C MET A 151 15.20 3.97 2.81
N ILE A 152 15.20 2.64 2.83
CA ILE A 152 14.77 1.85 3.98
C ILE A 152 15.81 1.92 5.09
N LYS A 153 17.10 1.76 4.77
CA LYS A 153 18.21 1.92 5.71
C LYS A 153 18.14 3.28 6.40
N GLU A 154 18.10 4.36 5.63
CA GLU A 154 17.96 5.73 6.15
C GLU A 154 16.71 5.89 7.02
N ALA A 155 15.61 5.24 6.67
CA ALA A 155 14.41 5.28 7.47
C ALA A 155 14.52 4.52 8.80
N LEU A 156 15.28 3.43 8.83
CA LEU A 156 15.58 2.68 10.06
C LEU A 156 16.58 3.43 10.95
N LEU A 157 17.58 4.10 10.37
CA LEU A 157 18.53 4.94 11.12
C LEU A 157 17.83 6.10 11.85
N ARG A 158 16.77 6.68 11.24
CA ARG A 158 15.92 7.69 11.91
C ARG A 158 15.15 7.15 13.12
N LEU A 159 15.03 5.83 13.25
CA LEU A 159 14.48 5.17 14.44
C LEU A 159 15.58 4.77 15.44
N GLU A 160 16.80 5.31 15.27
CA GLU A 160 17.96 5.01 16.12
C GLU A 160 18.36 3.53 16.12
N ILE A 161 18.03 2.81 15.04
CA ILE A 161 18.49 1.45 14.83
C ILE A 161 19.96 1.48 14.45
N GLU A 162 20.75 0.64 15.10
CA GLU A 162 22.17 0.47 14.85
C GLU A 162 22.43 0.13 13.35
N VAL A 163 23.53 0.66 12.82
CA VAL A 163 23.83 0.68 11.38
C VAL A 163 23.84 -0.74 10.79
N ASP A 164 24.52 -1.69 11.43
CA ASP A 164 24.60 -3.06 10.93
C ASP A 164 23.22 -3.73 10.89
N MET A 165 22.41 -3.51 11.93
CA MET A 165 21.03 -4.00 11.96
C MET A 165 20.15 -3.36 10.89
N ALA A 166 20.28 -2.05 10.67
CA ALA A 166 19.54 -1.32 9.65
C ALA A 166 19.87 -1.83 8.24
N GLU A 167 21.15 -2.06 7.95
CA GLU A 167 21.62 -2.63 6.68
C GLU A 167 21.06 -4.03 6.45
N VAL A 168 21.24 -4.93 7.42
CA VAL A 168 20.76 -6.32 7.30
C VAL A 168 19.24 -6.37 7.16
N LEU A 169 18.50 -5.52 7.88
CA LEU A 169 17.05 -5.48 7.79
C LEU A 169 16.57 -4.89 6.45
N ALA A 170 17.18 -3.81 5.97
CA ALA A 170 16.89 -3.21 4.66
C ALA A 170 17.15 -4.20 3.52
N TRP A 171 18.26 -4.94 3.60
CA TRP A 171 18.55 -6.02 2.68
C TRP A 171 17.48 -7.11 2.75
N PHE A 172 17.11 -7.56 3.96
CA PHE A 172 16.18 -8.67 4.15
C PHE A 172 14.77 -8.38 3.61
N VAL A 173 14.29 -7.15 3.74
CA VAL A 173 12.93 -6.77 3.31
C VAL A 173 12.83 -6.36 1.85
N THR A 174 13.97 -6.24 1.17
CA THR A 174 14.04 -5.98 -0.27
C THR A 174 14.36 -7.25 -1.04
N TYR A 175 14.19 -7.21 -2.37
CA TYR A 175 14.59 -8.29 -3.27
C TYR A 175 15.41 -7.72 -4.43
N ASN A 176 16.33 -8.53 -4.98
CA ASN A 176 17.10 -8.12 -6.14
C ASN A 176 16.23 -8.15 -7.40
N TYR A 177 16.08 -7.00 -8.04
CA TYR A 177 15.46 -6.81 -9.33
C TYR A 177 16.45 -6.14 -10.28
N GLN A 178 16.96 -6.90 -11.25
CA GLN A 178 17.86 -6.37 -12.29
C GLN A 178 19.09 -5.64 -11.70
N GLY A 179 19.69 -6.19 -10.64
CA GLY A 179 20.86 -5.61 -9.99
C GLY A 179 20.54 -4.53 -8.96
N LYS A 180 19.27 -4.18 -8.74
CA LYS A 180 18.84 -3.19 -7.75
C LYS A 180 17.92 -3.83 -6.71
N ARG A 181 18.16 -3.57 -5.43
CA ARG A 181 17.28 -4.05 -4.36
C ARG A 181 16.07 -3.14 -4.17
N ARG A 182 14.88 -3.71 -4.32
CA ARG A 182 13.59 -2.99 -4.28
C ARG A 182 12.63 -3.61 -3.27
N LEU A 183 11.67 -2.83 -2.80
CA LEU A 183 10.61 -3.34 -1.92
C LEU A 183 9.61 -4.21 -2.72
N PRO A 184 9.33 -5.46 -2.29
CA PRO A 184 8.46 -6.37 -3.04
C PRO A 184 6.98 -6.03 -2.85
N GLN A 185 6.19 -6.18 -3.93
CA GLN A 185 4.73 -6.12 -3.85
C GLN A 185 4.17 -7.50 -3.51
N GLY A 186 3.78 -7.73 -2.25
CA GLY A 186 3.22 -9.00 -1.78
C GLY A 186 3.71 -9.44 -0.39
N SER A 187 4.77 -8.82 0.14
CA SER A 187 5.17 -8.99 1.53
C SER A 187 4.22 -8.26 2.49
N SER A 188 4.01 -8.81 3.69
CA SER A 188 3.18 -8.19 4.72
C SER A 188 3.86 -7.00 5.40
N SER A 189 5.19 -6.91 5.37
CA SER A 189 5.92 -5.76 5.91
C SER A 189 5.98 -4.59 4.94
N SER A 190 5.88 -4.84 3.63
CA SER A 190 6.04 -3.80 2.60
C SER A 190 5.16 -2.57 2.83
N PRO A 191 3.88 -2.67 3.22
CA PRO A 191 3.07 -1.48 3.49
C PRO A 191 3.58 -0.66 4.68
N SER A 192 4.02 -1.30 5.77
CA SER A 192 4.58 -0.60 6.93
C SER A 192 5.92 0.06 6.59
N ILE A 193 6.75 -0.61 5.78
CA ILE A 193 8.03 -0.05 5.31
C ILE A 193 7.79 1.13 4.37
N LEU A 194 6.82 1.04 3.47
CA LEU A 194 6.41 2.16 2.61
C LEU A 194 6.02 3.37 3.46
N ASN A 195 5.18 3.16 4.49
CA ASN A 195 4.74 4.23 5.38
C ASN A 195 5.91 4.85 6.17
N LEU A 196 6.84 4.02 6.65
CA LEU A 196 8.06 4.48 7.33
C LEU A 196 8.92 5.38 6.42
N VAL A 197 9.10 4.97 5.16
CA VAL A 197 9.87 5.77 4.19
C VAL A 197 9.13 7.05 3.79
N TYR A 198 7.80 7.01 3.65
CA TYR A 198 6.98 8.18 3.32
C TYR A 198 6.85 9.18 4.47
N LYS A 199 7.10 8.78 5.72
CA LYS A 199 6.83 9.59 6.91
C LYS A 199 7.39 11.02 6.84
N PRO A 200 8.65 11.28 6.42
CA PRO A 200 9.18 12.64 6.32
C PRO A 200 8.45 13.49 5.26
N MET A 201 8.20 12.91 4.08
CA MET A 201 7.43 13.57 3.02
C MET A 201 6.00 13.88 3.47
N CYS A 202 5.34 12.95 4.17
CA CYS A 202 4.03 13.18 4.74
C CYS A 202 4.02 14.35 5.73
N LYS A 203 5.06 14.49 6.57
CA LYS A 203 5.18 15.64 7.50
C LYS A 203 5.38 16.97 6.76
N GLU A 204 6.14 16.98 5.66
CA GLU A 204 6.31 18.18 4.82
C GLU A 204 5.00 18.59 4.17
N ILE A 205 4.31 17.61 3.55
CA ILE A 205 2.98 17.82 2.97
C ILE A 205 2.00 18.34 4.03
N ASP A 206 2.01 17.76 5.23
CA ASP A 206 1.12 18.19 6.31
C ASP A 206 1.37 19.65 6.71
N ARG A 207 2.63 20.04 6.91
CA ARG A 207 2.99 21.44 7.21
C ARG A 207 2.55 22.40 6.11
N PHE A 208 2.82 22.05 4.86
CA PHE A 208 2.39 22.84 3.71
C PHE A 208 0.85 22.99 3.67
N CYS A 209 0.14 21.89 3.88
CA CYS A 209 -1.32 21.85 3.86
C CYS A 209 -1.94 22.67 5.00
N GLN A 210 -1.43 22.54 6.22
CA GLN A 210 -1.90 23.31 7.38
C GLN A 210 -1.71 24.81 7.18
N ALA A 211 -0.56 25.24 6.66
CA ALA A 211 -0.26 26.65 6.40
C ALA A 211 -1.20 27.29 5.35
N ASN A 212 -1.81 26.47 4.48
CA ASN A 212 -2.63 26.93 3.36
C ASN A 212 -4.11 26.53 3.47
N GLY A 213 -4.54 25.97 4.61
CA GLY A 213 -5.93 25.54 4.81
C GLY A 213 -6.37 24.42 3.86
N ILE A 214 -5.46 23.51 3.52
CA ILE A 214 -5.69 22.37 2.61
C ILE A 214 -5.87 21.10 3.45
N GLU A 215 -6.98 20.39 3.24
CA GLU A 215 -7.15 19.05 3.79
C GLU A 215 -6.56 18.02 2.85
N TRP A 216 -5.99 16.95 3.41
CA TRP A 216 -5.37 15.90 2.59
C TRP A 216 -5.50 14.51 3.19
N SER A 217 -5.38 13.51 2.32
CA SER A 217 -5.28 12.10 2.69
C SER A 217 -4.43 11.34 1.69
N VAL A 218 -3.77 10.29 2.16
CA VAL A 218 -3.05 9.34 1.30
C VAL A 218 -3.54 7.92 1.52
N TYR A 219 -3.77 7.21 0.41
CA TYR A 219 -4.03 5.78 0.42
C TYR A 219 -2.99 5.08 -0.44
N VAL A 220 -1.93 4.60 0.20
CA VAL A 220 -0.77 3.98 -0.47
C VAL A 220 -0.08 5.02 -1.37
N ASP A 221 -0.24 4.93 -2.69
CA ASP A 221 0.34 5.80 -3.68
C ASP A 221 -0.56 6.99 -4.07
N ASP A 222 -1.86 6.94 -3.74
CA ASP A 222 -2.86 7.93 -4.15
C ASP A 222 -3.00 9.06 -3.11
N PHE A 223 -2.34 10.20 -3.37
CA PHE A 223 -2.42 11.42 -2.55
C PHE A 223 -3.54 12.34 -3.06
N ASN A 224 -4.35 12.85 -2.14
CA ASN A 224 -5.51 13.66 -2.46
C ASN A 224 -5.62 14.86 -1.53
N PHE A 225 -5.98 15.99 -2.11
CA PHE A 225 -5.97 17.31 -1.47
C PHE A 225 -7.27 18.03 -1.81
N ALA A 226 -7.89 18.67 -0.84
CA ALA A 226 -9.10 19.46 -1.04
C ALA A 226 -9.03 20.75 -0.24
N ALA A 227 -9.47 21.85 -0.83
CA ALA A 227 -9.61 23.14 -0.17
C ALA A 227 -10.69 23.97 -0.88
N PRO A 228 -11.24 25.03 -0.26
CA PRO A 228 -12.18 25.93 -0.94
C PRO A 228 -11.60 26.53 -2.24
N SER A 229 -10.30 26.86 -2.23
CA SER A 229 -9.56 27.29 -3.41
C SER A 229 -8.08 26.90 -3.27
N ILE A 230 -7.46 26.56 -4.40
CA ILE A 230 -6.02 26.27 -4.52
C ILE A 230 -5.55 27.01 -5.78
N SER A 231 -4.66 28.00 -5.63
CA SER A 231 -4.08 28.72 -6.77
C SER A 231 -3.14 27.82 -7.57
N SER A 232 -2.82 28.23 -8.80
CA SER A 232 -1.87 27.49 -9.65
C SER A 232 -0.49 27.38 -8.98
N GLU A 233 -0.04 28.45 -8.33
CA GLU A 233 1.26 28.51 -7.64
C GLU A 233 1.30 27.56 -6.44
N LEU A 234 0.23 27.54 -5.62
CA LEU A 234 0.12 26.60 -4.50
C LEU A 234 0.05 25.15 -4.97
N LYS A 235 -0.66 24.90 -6.07
CA LYS A 235 -0.74 23.57 -6.68
C LYS A 235 0.65 23.12 -7.15
N ASP A 236 1.37 23.96 -7.88
CA ASP A 236 2.69 23.61 -8.40
C ASP A 236 3.70 23.37 -7.26
N ALA A 237 3.66 24.22 -6.23
CA ALA A 237 4.45 24.03 -5.00
C ALA A 237 4.13 22.67 -4.34
N LEU A 238 2.85 22.36 -4.15
CA LEU A 238 2.40 21.09 -3.58
C LEU A 238 2.85 19.88 -4.39
N LEU A 239 2.72 19.93 -5.72
CA LEU A 239 3.12 18.86 -6.63
C LEU A 239 4.64 18.69 -6.72
N SER A 240 5.43 19.69 -6.32
CA SER A 240 6.89 19.62 -6.29
C SER A 240 7.45 18.88 -5.07
N ILE A 241 6.73 18.86 -3.94
CA ILE A 241 7.21 18.29 -2.66
C ILE A 241 7.77 16.87 -2.80
N PRO A 242 7.11 15.91 -3.48
CA PRO A 242 7.61 14.54 -3.56
C PRO A 242 8.99 14.41 -4.20
N SER A 243 9.36 15.32 -5.10
CA SER A 243 10.67 15.28 -5.77
C SER A 243 11.83 15.55 -4.82
N GLN A 244 11.59 16.35 -3.77
CA GLN A 244 12.55 16.63 -2.69
C GLN A 244 12.89 15.37 -1.87
N PHE A 245 12.00 14.36 -1.90
CA PHE A 245 12.16 13.08 -1.23
C PHE A 245 12.50 11.94 -2.20
N GLY A 246 12.87 12.27 -3.45
CA GLY A 246 13.27 11.28 -4.46
C GLY A 246 12.12 10.54 -5.12
N PHE A 247 10.88 11.07 -5.05
CA PHE A 247 9.71 10.44 -5.67
C PHE A 247 9.22 11.18 -6.91
N SER A 248 8.95 10.40 -7.96
CA SER A 248 8.26 10.87 -9.15
C SER A 248 6.75 10.67 -9.03
N ILE A 249 5.99 11.65 -9.48
CA ILE A 249 4.52 11.62 -9.43
C ILE A 249 3.87 11.53 -10.81
N LYS A 250 2.64 11.04 -10.82
CA LYS A 250 1.72 11.03 -11.96
C LYS A 250 0.50 11.89 -11.59
N PRO A 251 0.48 13.18 -11.95
CA PRO A 251 -0.64 14.07 -11.62
C PRO A 251 -1.96 13.58 -12.23
N LYS A 252 -3.04 13.63 -11.47
CA LYS A 252 -4.37 13.22 -11.93
C LYS A 252 -5.10 14.41 -12.55
N LYS A 253 -4.86 14.64 -13.85
CA LYS A 253 -5.44 15.73 -14.64
C LYS A 253 -6.97 15.87 -14.52
N ASN A 254 -7.68 14.77 -14.30
CA ASN A 254 -9.16 14.76 -14.22
C ASN A 254 -9.72 15.19 -12.85
N LYS A 255 -8.87 15.54 -11.88
CA LYS A 255 -9.29 15.96 -10.54
C LYS A 255 -9.19 17.46 -10.32
N ASP A 256 -8.50 18.20 -11.20
CA ASP A 256 -8.32 19.67 -11.16
C ASP A 256 -9.60 20.45 -11.55
N ASN A 257 -10.74 20.12 -10.95
CA ASN A 257 -12.03 20.71 -11.30
C ASN A 257 -12.58 21.52 -10.13
N LEU A 258 -13.02 22.75 -10.42
CA LEU A 258 -13.74 23.71 -9.57
C LEU A 258 -15.12 23.19 -9.10
N GLY A 259 -15.18 22.04 -8.41
CA GLY A 259 -16.44 21.40 -8.03
C GLY A 259 -17.38 21.03 -9.19
N LYS A 260 -16.95 21.18 -10.45
CA LYS A 260 -17.78 20.99 -11.66
C LYS A 260 -18.11 19.53 -11.94
N THR A 261 -17.36 18.60 -11.35
CA THR A 261 -17.55 17.16 -11.52
C THR A 261 -17.54 16.48 -10.17
N ILE A 262 -18.44 15.51 -9.98
CA ILE A 262 -18.50 14.65 -8.78
C ILE A 262 -17.13 14.01 -8.54
N PRO A 263 -16.42 14.36 -7.44
CA PRO A 263 -15.06 13.84 -7.22
C PRO A 263 -15.07 12.34 -7.04
N HIS A 264 -14.11 11.67 -7.68
CA HIS A 264 -13.92 10.23 -7.60
C HIS A 264 -12.63 9.90 -6.85
N LEU A 265 -12.77 9.34 -5.65
CA LEU A 265 -11.67 9.02 -4.75
C LEU A 265 -11.74 7.56 -4.32
N LEU A 266 -10.67 6.80 -4.55
CA LEU A 266 -10.53 5.40 -4.12
C LEU A 266 -11.72 4.48 -4.51
N GLY A 267 -12.31 4.75 -5.68
CA GLY A 267 -13.47 4.01 -6.21
C GLY A 267 -14.83 4.59 -5.78
N LEU A 268 -14.85 5.53 -4.85
CA LEU A 268 -16.04 6.19 -4.33
C LEU A 268 -16.24 7.54 -5.02
N THR A 269 -17.49 7.98 -5.08
CA THR A 269 -17.89 9.30 -5.56
C THR A 269 -18.49 10.09 -4.40
N VAL A 270 -18.14 11.38 -4.27
CA VAL A 270 -18.73 12.25 -3.25
C VAL A 270 -19.73 13.20 -3.90
N ALA A 271 -21.01 13.08 -3.51
CA ALA A 271 -22.09 13.96 -3.96
C ALA A 271 -22.88 14.42 -2.73
N ASP A 272 -23.18 15.71 -2.64
CA ASP A 272 -23.92 16.31 -1.51
C ASP A 272 -23.35 15.95 -0.13
N GLY A 273 -22.02 15.90 -0.02
CA GLY A 273 -21.32 15.52 1.22
C GLY A 273 -21.44 14.03 1.58
N LYS A 274 -22.07 13.21 0.74
CA LYS A 274 -22.28 11.79 0.95
C LYS A 274 -21.44 10.95 0.00
N LEU A 275 -20.97 9.82 0.51
CA LEU A 275 -20.18 8.86 -0.26
C LEU A 275 -21.11 7.90 -0.99
N HIS A 276 -20.79 7.64 -2.26
CA HIS A 276 -21.49 6.67 -3.07
C HIS A 276 -20.51 5.80 -3.85
N PHE A 277 -20.94 4.61 -4.26
CA PHE A 277 -20.19 3.87 -5.27
C PHE A 277 -20.19 4.60 -6.61
N SER A 278 -19.07 4.53 -7.32
CA SER A 278 -18.97 5.00 -8.70
C SER A 278 -19.98 4.32 -9.62
N ARG A 279 -20.33 4.97 -10.73
CA ARG A 279 -21.23 4.39 -11.76
C ARG A 279 -20.74 3.02 -12.23
N THR A 280 -19.42 2.88 -12.41
CA THR A 280 -18.77 1.63 -12.81
C THR A 280 -18.94 0.53 -11.76
N GLN A 281 -18.74 0.84 -10.48
CA GLN A 281 -18.98 -0.13 -9.40
C GLN A 281 -20.45 -0.51 -9.29
N LYS A 282 -21.37 0.46 -9.33
CA LYS A 282 -22.82 0.20 -9.30
C LYS A 282 -23.23 -0.73 -10.45
N LYS A 283 -22.74 -0.49 -11.67
CA LYS A 283 -22.99 -1.37 -12.84
C LYS A 283 -22.43 -2.77 -12.62
N LYS A 284 -21.20 -2.89 -12.11
CA LYS A 284 -20.57 -4.18 -11.80
C LYS A 284 -21.35 -4.96 -10.75
N PHE A 285 -21.71 -4.33 -9.64
CA PHE A 285 -22.45 -4.97 -8.56
C PHE A 285 -23.82 -5.43 -9.04
N ARG A 286 -24.56 -4.58 -9.77
CA ARG A 286 -25.83 -4.96 -10.40
C ARG A 286 -25.72 -6.21 -11.26
N GLY A 287 -24.68 -6.28 -12.10
CA GLY A 287 -24.42 -7.46 -12.94
C GLY A 287 -24.16 -8.72 -12.12
N ILE A 288 -23.30 -8.64 -11.10
CA ILE A 288 -22.99 -9.77 -10.22
C ILE A 288 -24.25 -10.24 -9.48
N PHE A 289 -25.02 -9.33 -8.87
CA PHE A 289 -26.24 -9.69 -8.16
C PHE A 289 -27.29 -10.30 -9.11
N TYR A 290 -27.47 -9.73 -10.30
CA TYR A 290 -28.39 -10.29 -11.29
C TYR A 290 -27.99 -11.72 -11.70
N LEU A 291 -26.70 -11.95 -11.96
CA LEU A 291 -26.21 -13.27 -12.33
C LEU A 291 -26.33 -14.28 -11.17
N ALA A 292 -26.05 -13.86 -9.94
CA ALA A 292 -26.19 -14.69 -8.75
C ALA A 292 -27.65 -15.06 -8.45
N VAL A 293 -28.57 -14.12 -8.54
CA VAL A 293 -29.99 -14.38 -8.28
C VAL A 293 -30.63 -15.20 -9.40
N LYS A 294 -30.36 -14.85 -10.67
CA LYS A 294 -31.05 -15.45 -11.81
C LYS A 294 -30.45 -16.78 -12.24
N TYR A 295 -29.13 -16.93 -12.17
CA TYR A 295 -28.41 -18.09 -12.72
C TYR A 295 -27.61 -18.86 -11.67
N GLN A 296 -27.66 -18.47 -10.38
CA GLN A 296 -26.84 -19.06 -9.31
C GLN A 296 -25.34 -19.03 -9.64
N GLU A 297 -24.94 -18.10 -10.51
CA GLU A 297 -23.55 -17.86 -10.84
C GLU A 297 -22.92 -17.01 -9.73
N TYR A 298 -21.65 -17.25 -9.41
CA TYR A 298 -20.91 -16.67 -8.28
C TYR A 298 -21.08 -17.37 -6.93
N PRO A 299 -19.95 -17.65 -6.25
CA PRO A 299 -19.98 -18.18 -4.89
C PRO A 299 -20.65 -17.21 -3.89
N PRO A 300 -21.41 -17.70 -2.89
CA PRO A 300 -22.07 -16.87 -1.89
C PRO A 300 -21.14 -15.88 -1.20
N GLU A 301 -19.88 -16.25 -0.96
CA GLU A 301 -18.88 -15.38 -0.33
C GLU A 301 -18.58 -14.11 -1.14
N VAL A 302 -18.71 -14.15 -2.47
CA VAL A 302 -18.54 -12.98 -3.35
C VAL A 302 -19.70 -12.02 -3.15
N VAL A 303 -20.93 -12.55 -3.17
CA VAL A 303 -22.17 -11.79 -2.98
C VAL A 303 -22.19 -11.15 -1.59
N HIS A 304 -21.97 -11.95 -0.55
CA HIS A 304 -21.87 -11.47 0.83
C HIS A 304 -20.74 -10.46 1.01
N GLY A 305 -19.61 -10.63 0.32
CA GLY A 305 -18.51 -9.67 0.31
C GLY A 305 -18.94 -8.29 -0.23
N ILE A 306 -19.68 -8.27 -1.34
CA ILE A 306 -20.22 -7.03 -1.90
C ILE A 306 -21.24 -6.41 -0.94
N MET A 307 -22.15 -7.21 -0.35
CA MET A 307 -23.14 -6.71 0.62
C MET A 307 -22.48 -6.10 1.85
N ARG A 308 -21.44 -6.74 2.41
CA ARG A 308 -20.64 -6.16 3.50
C ARG A 308 -20.00 -4.84 3.10
N TYR A 309 -19.50 -4.73 1.87
CA TYR A 309 -18.93 -3.47 1.38
C TYR A 309 -19.98 -2.38 1.20
N VAL A 310 -21.18 -2.72 0.69
CA VAL A 310 -22.32 -1.79 0.61
C VAL A 310 -22.68 -1.29 2.01
N HIS A 311 -22.85 -2.19 2.97
CA HIS A 311 -23.13 -1.84 4.36
C HIS A 311 -22.04 -0.95 4.94
N HIS A 312 -20.77 -1.22 4.65
CA HIS A 312 -19.67 -0.40 5.12
C HIS A 312 -19.75 1.04 4.60
N ILE A 313 -20.17 1.26 3.35
CA ILE A 313 -20.28 2.60 2.75
C ILE A 313 -21.56 3.33 3.18
N TYR A 314 -22.72 2.66 3.12
CA TYR A 314 -24.03 3.28 3.33
C TYR A 314 -24.60 3.11 4.74
N GLY A 315 -24.04 2.22 5.55
CA GLY A 315 -24.58 1.86 6.86
C GLY A 315 -25.81 0.94 6.75
N PRO A 316 -26.84 1.13 7.60
CA PRO A 316 -28.01 0.24 7.67
C PRO A 316 -28.78 0.19 6.35
N LYS A 317 -29.58 -0.87 6.17
CA LYS A 317 -30.25 -1.19 4.89
C LYS A 317 -31.18 -0.08 4.39
N GLU A 318 -31.79 0.73 5.26
CA GLU A 318 -32.62 1.87 4.83
C GLU A 318 -31.87 2.88 3.95
N ASN A 319 -30.55 3.00 4.13
CA ASN A 319 -29.71 3.94 3.41
C ASN A 319 -29.14 3.37 2.10
N TRP A 320 -29.47 2.10 1.78
CA TRP A 320 -28.90 1.44 0.61
C TRP A 320 -29.51 1.99 -0.68
N PRO A 321 -28.77 1.93 -1.80
CA PRO A 321 -29.33 2.32 -3.10
C PRO A 321 -30.59 1.50 -3.41
N GLY A 322 -31.68 2.18 -3.80
CA GLY A 322 -32.99 1.51 -4.00
C GLY A 322 -32.98 0.34 -4.99
N TRP A 323 -32.07 0.33 -5.96
CA TRP A 323 -31.91 -0.82 -6.87
C TRP A 323 -31.41 -2.09 -6.18
N LEU A 324 -30.65 -1.96 -5.09
CA LEU A 324 -30.12 -3.07 -4.32
C LEU A 324 -31.16 -3.59 -3.32
N ILE A 325 -31.93 -2.67 -2.73
CA ILE A 325 -33.08 -3.02 -1.86
C ILE A 325 -34.10 -3.84 -2.64
N LYS A 326 -34.44 -3.42 -3.87
CA LYS A 326 -35.38 -4.13 -4.76
C LYS A 326 -34.92 -5.55 -5.14
N MET A 327 -33.62 -5.83 -5.19
CA MET A 327 -33.08 -7.18 -5.46
C MET A 327 -33.09 -8.09 -4.22
N GLY A 328 -33.10 -7.53 -3.01
CA GLY A 328 -33.17 -8.30 -1.76
C GLY A 328 -34.59 -8.65 -1.31
N GLY A 329 -35.62 -8.07 -1.94
CA GLY A 329 -37.04 -8.32 -1.64
C GLY A 329 -37.65 -9.52 -2.39
N THR A 330 -36.86 -10.27 -3.17
CA THR A 330 -37.33 -11.46 -3.90
C THR A 330 -36.98 -12.79 -3.19
N GLN A 331 -36.60 -12.74 -1.91
CA GLN A 331 -36.52 -13.92 -1.05
C GLN A 331 -37.05 -13.55 0.34
N SER A 332 -38.37 -13.61 0.46
CA SER A 332 -39.09 -13.77 1.73
C SER A 332 -39.82 -15.10 1.68
#